data_AF-A0AA38I5A2-F1
#
_entry.id   AF-A0AA38I5A2-F1
#
_cell.length_a   1.000
_cell.length_b   1.000
_cell.length_c   1.000
_cell.angle_alpha   90.00
_cell.angle_beta   90.00
_cell.angle_gamma   90.00
#
_symmetry.space_group_name_H-M   'P 1'
#
loop_
_entity.id
_entity.type
_entity.pdbx_description
1 polymer ?
#
loop_
_entity_poly.entity_id
_entity_poly.type
_entity_poly.pdbx_seq_one_letter_code
_entity_poly.pdbx_strand_id
1 'polypeptide(L)'
;MQQQRKKNGWYHVRGFRGKKSRITEGLRSMEKWGFGLTRKEILEILCEYIIANGIKTPFKDNRLEEDWLLNFKNWHHLSIKKPQGIEYTRKKKTDPFVVNEYFYLLHKTLIKNHLTTPEQIWNLDEMSFQHDPSKTRVVEAKGKLSSRTTAGIR
;
A
#
# COMPACT_ATOMS: atom_id res chain seq x y z
N MET A 1 14.11 -15.70 47.81
CA MET A 1 13.90 -16.29 46.48
C MET A 1 13.87 -15.15 45.45
N GLN A 2 15.00 -14.88 44.79
CA GLN A 2 15.10 -13.83 43.76
C GLN A 2 14.97 -14.47 42.38
N GLN A 3 13.97 -14.03 41.64
CA GLN A 3 13.66 -14.53 40.30
C GLN A 3 14.61 -13.85 39.29
N GLN A 4 15.66 -14.57 38.89
CA GLN A 4 16.58 -14.12 37.85
C GLN A 4 15.86 -14.06 36.50
N ARG A 5 15.63 -12.82 36.02
CA ARG A 5 15.21 -12.51 34.65
C ARG A 5 16.24 -13.06 33.67
N LYS A 6 15.83 -14.06 32.88
CA LYS A 6 16.59 -14.56 31.72
C LYS A 6 16.82 -13.40 30.75
N LYS A 7 18.03 -12.81 30.78
CA LYS A 7 18.52 -11.86 29.79
C LYS A 7 18.83 -12.66 28.52
N ASN A 8 17.82 -12.84 27.67
CA ASN A 8 17.95 -13.57 26.41
C ASN A 8 18.95 -12.87 25.48
N GLY A 9 19.96 -13.62 25.05
CA GLY A 9 21.06 -13.19 24.20
C GLY A 9 20.67 -12.92 22.74
N TRP A 10 20.07 -11.76 22.48
CA TRP A 10 19.68 -11.33 21.12
C TRP A 10 20.64 -10.32 20.48
N TYR A 11 21.92 -10.32 20.86
CA TYR A 11 22.90 -9.34 20.36
C TYR A 11 23.71 -9.79 19.13
N HIS A 12 23.51 -11.00 18.60
CA HIS A 12 24.42 -11.58 17.61
C HIS A 12 23.98 -11.56 16.14
N VAL A 13 22.98 -10.75 15.76
CA VAL A 13 22.62 -10.55 14.33
C VAL A 13 23.10 -9.18 13.79
N ARG A 14 24.14 -8.60 14.42
CA ARG A 14 24.75 -7.32 13.97
C ARG A 14 25.54 -7.45 12.67
N GLY A 15 25.94 -8.66 12.25
CA GLY A 15 26.63 -8.92 10.97
C GLY A 15 25.79 -8.67 9.71
N PHE A 16 24.49 -8.41 9.86
CA PHE A 16 23.52 -8.29 8.76
C PHE A 16 23.25 -6.82 8.34
N ARG A 17 23.98 -5.81 8.84
CA ARG A 17 23.66 -4.38 8.57
C ARG A 17 24.00 -3.92 7.15
N GLY A 18 25.14 -4.31 6.59
CA GLY A 18 25.62 -3.79 5.30
C GLY A 18 24.85 -4.30 4.08
N LYS A 19 24.38 -5.56 4.10
CA LYS A 19 23.65 -6.19 2.98
C LYS A 19 22.17 -5.75 2.88
N LYS A 20 21.60 -5.15 3.94
CA LYS A 20 20.18 -4.73 4.00
C LYS A 20 19.85 -3.49 3.16
N SER A 21 20.85 -2.72 2.72
CA SER A 21 20.62 -1.50 1.92
C SER A 21 20.01 -1.80 0.56
N ARG A 22 20.50 -2.84 -0.14
CA ARG A 22 20.02 -3.19 -1.49
C ARG A 22 18.57 -3.64 -1.51
N ILE A 23 18.16 -4.42 -0.51
CA ILE A 23 16.76 -4.89 -0.40
C ILE A 23 15.85 -3.72 -0.06
N THR A 24 16.25 -2.83 0.84
CA THR A 24 15.45 -1.64 1.17
C THR A 24 15.34 -0.66 0.01
N GLU A 25 16.37 -0.53 -0.81
CA GLU A 25 16.36 0.27 -2.04
C GLU A 25 15.45 -0.34 -3.12
N GLY A 26 15.48 -1.67 -3.27
CA GLY A 26 14.54 -2.41 -4.13
C GLY A 26 13.09 -2.22 -3.70
N LEU A 27 12.81 -2.38 -2.39
CA LEU A 27 11.47 -2.18 -1.83
C LEU A 27 10.95 -0.75 -2.07
N ARG A 28 11.80 0.27 -1.91
CA ARG A 28 11.45 1.67 -2.21
C ARG A 28 11.19 1.90 -3.70
N SER A 29 11.94 1.25 -4.58
CA SER A 29 11.75 1.36 -6.03
C SER A 29 10.44 0.72 -6.47
N MET A 30 10.11 -0.45 -5.91
CA MET A 30 8.83 -1.13 -6.14
C MET A 30 7.64 -0.32 -5.61
N GLU A 31 7.78 0.30 -4.43
CA GLU A 31 6.77 1.21 -3.88
C GLU A 31 6.51 2.38 -4.84
N LYS A 32 7.57 3.03 -5.35
CA LYS A 32 7.43 4.13 -6.32
C LYS A 32 6.67 3.71 -7.58
N TRP A 33 6.89 2.49 -8.06
CA TRP A 33 6.20 1.95 -9.23
C TRP A 33 4.76 1.51 -8.92
N GLY A 34 4.38 1.45 -7.65
CA GLY A 34 3.04 1.09 -7.18
C GLY A 34 2.86 -0.40 -6.93
N PHE A 35 3.94 -1.17 -6.87
CA PHE A 35 3.93 -2.57 -6.50
C PHE A 35 4.21 -2.68 -5.00
N GLY A 36 3.16 -2.69 -4.19
CA GLY A 36 3.27 -2.92 -2.75
C GLY A 36 3.38 -4.41 -2.47
N LEU A 37 4.47 -4.83 -1.82
CA LEU A 37 4.62 -6.21 -1.34
C LEU A 37 3.95 -6.40 0.01
N THR A 38 3.31 -7.55 0.18
CA THR A 38 2.75 -8.01 1.45
C THR A 38 3.84 -8.48 2.40
N ARG A 39 3.49 -8.59 3.69
CA ARG A 39 4.43 -9.07 4.73
C ARG A 39 5.00 -10.44 4.43
N LYS A 40 4.18 -11.34 3.87
CA LYS A 40 4.56 -12.72 3.54
C LYS A 40 5.56 -12.75 2.39
N GLU A 41 5.28 -12.03 1.32
CA GLU A 41 6.19 -11.94 0.16
C GLU A 41 7.55 -11.35 0.55
N ILE A 42 7.56 -10.32 1.42
CA ILE A 42 8.83 -9.76 1.93
C ILE A 42 9.62 -10.80 2.72
N LEU A 43 8.96 -11.59 3.57
CA LEU A 43 9.59 -12.65 4.34
C LEU A 43 10.14 -13.76 3.44
N GLU A 44 9.40 -14.17 2.40
CA GLU A 44 9.82 -15.17 1.42
C GLU A 44 11.06 -14.72 0.65
N ILE A 45 11.04 -13.50 0.08
CA ILE A 45 12.18 -12.91 -0.63
C ILE A 45 13.42 -12.85 0.28
N LEU A 46 13.24 -12.49 1.54
CA LEU A 46 14.34 -12.43 2.50
C LEU A 46 14.88 -13.82 2.88
N CYS A 47 14.01 -14.83 3.00
CA CYS A 47 14.43 -16.20 3.25
C CYS A 47 15.22 -16.76 2.06
N GLU A 48 14.73 -16.56 0.83
CA GLU A 48 15.45 -16.92 -0.39
C GLU A 48 16.82 -16.23 -0.47
N TYR A 49 16.86 -14.94 -0.14
CA TYR A 49 18.12 -14.19 -0.10
C TYR A 49 19.10 -14.76 0.93
N ILE A 50 18.65 -15.15 2.11
CA ILE A 50 19.48 -15.77 3.16
C ILE A 50 20.05 -17.10 2.69
N ILE A 51 19.21 -17.95 2.08
CA ILE A 51 19.60 -19.28 1.56
C ILE A 51 20.61 -19.11 0.42
N ALA A 52 20.32 -18.24 -0.56
CA ALA A 52 21.18 -17.99 -1.72
C ALA A 52 22.55 -17.41 -1.33
N ASN A 53 22.62 -16.62 -0.26
CA ASN A 53 23.88 -16.07 0.25
C ASN A 53 24.58 -16.96 1.28
N GLY A 54 24.04 -18.15 1.60
CA GLY A 54 24.61 -19.07 2.57
C GLY A 54 24.73 -18.50 3.99
N ILE A 55 23.88 -17.53 4.36
CA ILE A 55 24.01 -16.83 5.64
C ILE A 55 23.42 -17.72 6.74
N LYS A 56 24.25 -18.18 7.67
CA LYS A 56 23.79 -18.92 8.84
C LYS A 56 22.97 -18.02 9.75
N THR A 57 21.70 -18.36 9.95
CA THR A 57 20.82 -17.64 10.86
C THR A 57 20.47 -18.51 12.08
N PRO A 58 20.19 -17.91 13.25
CA PRO A 58 19.80 -18.66 14.45
C PRO A 58 18.35 -19.14 14.40
N PHE A 59 17.61 -18.89 13.31
CA PHE A 59 16.21 -19.23 13.18
C PHE A 59 16.03 -20.71 12.84
N LYS A 60 14.97 -21.31 13.39
CA LYS A 60 14.62 -22.71 13.09
C LYS A 60 14.27 -22.82 11.61
N ASP A 61 14.88 -23.77 10.91
CA ASP A 61 14.68 -24.04 9.47
C ASP A 61 14.98 -22.85 8.52
N ASN A 62 15.82 -21.89 8.94
CA ASN A 62 16.11 -20.65 8.19
C ASN A 62 14.87 -19.81 7.84
N ARG A 63 13.74 -20.03 8.52
CA ARG A 63 12.53 -19.23 8.32
C ARG A 63 12.56 -17.99 9.20
N LEU A 64 12.37 -16.83 8.59
CA LEU A 64 12.23 -15.58 9.31
C LEU A 64 10.83 -15.48 9.92
N GLU A 65 10.76 -15.23 11.22
CA GLU A 65 9.51 -14.94 11.93
C GLU A 65 9.08 -13.47 11.77
N GLU A 66 7.81 -13.19 12.05
CA GLU A 66 7.24 -11.84 11.99
C GLU A 66 7.95 -10.84 12.91
N ASP A 67 8.47 -11.30 14.05
CA ASP A 67 9.25 -10.49 14.99
C ASP A 67 10.53 -9.91 14.36
N TRP A 68 11.12 -10.65 13.42
CA TRP A 68 12.26 -10.16 12.67
C TRP A 68 11.86 -9.03 11.72
N LEU A 69 10.73 -9.18 11.02
CA LEU A 69 10.21 -8.15 10.11
C LEU A 69 9.88 -6.86 10.87
N LEU A 70 9.38 -6.97 12.10
CA LEU A 70 9.13 -5.81 12.96
C LEU A 70 10.43 -5.06 13.30
N ASN A 71 11.49 -5.79 13.64
CA ASN A 71 12.80 -5.20 13.89
C ASN A 71 13.42 -4.62 12.61
N PHE A 72 13.27 -5.29 11.47
CA PHE A 72 13.72 -4.81 10.17
C PHE A 72 13.04 -3.51 9.77
N LYS A 73 11.72 -3.42 9.97
CA LYS A 73 10.95 -2.21 9.78
C LYS A 73 11.49 -1.05 10.63
N ASN A 74 11.78 -1.31 11.91
CA ASN A 74 12.33 -0.31 12.83
C ASN A 74 13.74 0.15 12.44
N TRP A 75 14.60 -0.75 11.97
CA TRP A 75 15.95 -0.41 11.53
C TRP A 75 15.98 0.44 10.25
N HIS A 76 14.98 0.31 9.40
CA HIS A 76 14.95 0.92 8.07
C HIS A 76 13.85 1.99 7.89
N HIS A 77 13.19 2.37 8.98
CA HIS A 77 12.11 3.35 9.01
C HIS A 77 11.00 3.08 7.97
N LEU A 78 10.67 1.80 7.76
CA LEU A 78 9.61 1.39 6.83
C LEU A 78 8.25 1.50 7.52
N SER A 79 7.17 1.72 6.75
CA SER A 79 5.80 1.73 7.28
C SER A 79 4.90 0.82 6.46
N ILE A 80 4.06 0.04 7.15
CA ILE A 80 3.07 -0.81 6.49
C ILE A 80 1.80 0.02 6.41
N LYS A 81 1.45 0.44 5.20
CA LYS A 81 0.26 1.26 4.94
C LYS A 81 -0.74 0.44 4.14
N LYS A 82 -2.03 0.64 4.41
CA LYS A 82 -3.08 0.14 3.53
C LYS A 82 -2.98 0.93 2.22
N PRO A 83 -2.81 0.28 1.06
CA PRO A 83 -2.82 1.00 -0.20
C PRO A 83 -4.18 1.68 -0.35
N GLN A 84 -4.18 2.97 -0.66
CA GLN A 84 -5.43 3.63 -1.01
C GLN A 84 -5.88 3.09 -2.37
N GLY A 85 -7.17 2.73 -2.47
CA GLY A 85 -7.80 2.35 -3.72
C GLY A 85 -7.95 3.58 -4.60
N ILE A 86 -6.85 4.02 -5.20
CA ILE A 86 -6.86 5.05 -6.22
C ILE A 86 -7.10 4.32 -7.53
N GLU A 87 -8.21 4.65 -8.20
CA GLU A 87 -8.47 4.14 -9.54
C GLU A 87 -7.28 4.45 -10.45
N TYR A 88 -6.90 3.48 -11.28
CA TYR A 88 -5.77 3.60 -12.21
C TYR A 88 -5.86 4.88 -13.08
N THR A 89 -7.09 5.26 -13.45
CA THR A 89 -7.42 6.50 -14.17
C THR A 89 -7.00 7.74 -13.38
N ARG A 90 -7.25 7.79 -12.06
CA ARG A 90 -6.80 8.89 -11.18
C ARG A 90 -5.28 8.94 -11.08
N LYS A 91 -4.60 7.79 -10.98
CA LYS A 91 -3.12 7.77 -10.95
C LYS A 91 -2.52 8.35 -12.23
N LYS A 92 -3.07 7.99 -13.40
CA LYS A 92 -2.67 8.56 -14.70
C LYS A 92 -2.96 10.06 -14.82
N LYS A 93 -4.12 10.51 -14.34
CA LYS A 93 -4.51 11.93 -14.37
C LYS A 93 -3.78 12.81 -13.35
N THR A 94 -3.05 12.20 -12.42
CA THR A 94 -2.19 12.91 -11.44
C THR A 94 -0.76 13.10 -11.98
N ASP A 95 -0.48 12.67 -13.22
CA ASP A 95 0.81 12.92 -13.83
C ASP A 95 1.08 14.43 -13.96
N PRO A 96 2.28 14.93 -13.55
CA PRO A 96 2.56 16.36 -13.55
C PRO A 96 2.40 17.03 -14.91
N PHE A 97 2.66 16.33 -16.01
CA PHE A 97 2.50 16.90 -17.35
C PHE A 97 1.02 17.10 -17.67
N VAL A 98 0.19 16.10 -17.39
CA VAL A 98 -1.27 16.16 -17.61
C VAL A 98 -1.92 17.23 -16.74
N VAL A 99 -1.52 17.32 -15.47
CA VAL A 99 -2.06 18.32 -14.53
C VAL A 99 -1.66 19.73 -14.95
N ASN A 100 -0.40 19.95 -15.31
CA ASN A 100 0.08 21.28 -15.70
C ASN A 100 -0.57 21.74 -17.02
N GLU A 101 -0.68 20.85 -18.01
CA GLU A 101 -1.35 21.16 -19.28
C GLU A 101 -2.83 21.51 -19.05
N TYR A 102 -3.53 20.75 -18.22
CA TYR A 102 -4.92 21.02 -17.85
C TYR A 102 -5.09 22.43 -17.25
N PHE A 103 -4.30 22.77 -16.22
CA PHE A 103 -4.42 24.08 -15.57
C PHE A 103 -3.98 25.23 -16.48
N TYR A 104 -3.00 25.01 -17.35
CA TYR A 104 -2.61 25.98 -18.37
C TYR A 104 -3.77 26.28 -19.34
N LEU A 105 -4.42 25.23 -19.87
CA LEU A 105 -5.56 25.38 -20.76
C LEU A 105 -6.77 26.01 -20.07
N LEU A 106 -7.03 25.62 -18.82
CA LEU A 106 -8.09 26.21 -18.00
C LEU A 106 -7.86 27.71 -17.83
N HIS A 107 -6.67 28.12 -17.39
CA HIS A 107 -6.32 29.52 -17.20
C HIS A 107 -6.45 30.34 -18.50
N LYS A 108 -5.94 29.80 -19.62
CA LYS A 108 -6.07 30.43 -20.95
C LYS A 108 -7.53 30.61 -21.35
N THR A 109 -8.38 29.63 -21.07
CA THR A 109 -9.80 29.65 -21.40
C THR A 109 -10.57 30.64 -20.54
N LEU A 110 -10.26 30.72 -19.24
CA LEU A 110 -10.87 31.69 -18.32
C LEU A 110 -10.57 33.12 -18.75
N ILE A 111 -9.30 33.43 -19.08
CA ILE A 111 -8.91 34.75 -19.58
C ILE A 111 -9.61 35.07 -20.91
N LYS A 112 -9.61 34.13 -21.86
CA LYS A 112 -10.22 34.33 -23.18
C LYS A 112 -11.71 34.68 -23.10
N ASN A 113 -12.42 34.11 -22.13
CA ASN A 113 -13.87 34.30 -21.95
C ASN A 113 -14.22 35.33 -20.87
N HIS A 114 -13.23 36.05 -20.33
CA HIS A 114 -13.42 37.05 -19.25
C HIS A 114 -14.14 36.48 -18.01
N LEU A 115 -13.89 35.20 -17.71
CA LEU A 115 -14.45 34.49 -16.56
C LEU A 115 -13.53 34.68 -15.36
N THR A 116 -13.62 35.84 -14.71
CA THR A 116 -12.76 36.23 -13.59
C THR A 116 -13.39 35.95 -12.23
N THR A 117 -14.71 35.82 -12.13
CA THR A 117 -15.39 35.56 -10.86
C THR A 117 -15.90 34.11 -10.77
N PRO A 118 -15.77 33.46 -9.59
CA PRO A 118 -16.28 32.10 -9.39
C PRO A 118 -17.79 31.96 -9.62
N GLU A 119 -18.55 33.03 -9.45
CA GLU A 119 -20.00 33.10 -9.66
C GLU A 119 -20.41 32.78 -11.11
N GLN A 120 -19.48 32.91 -12.05
CA GLN A 120 -19.70 32.63 -13.47
C GLN A 120 -19.42 31.16 -13.83
N ILE A 121 -18.90 30.36 -12.88
CA ILE A 121 -18.48 28.98 -13.11
C ILE A 121 -19.44 28.04 -12.40
N TRP A 122 -20.24 27.32 -13.19
CA TRP A 122 -21.19 26.33 -12.68
C TRP A 122 -20.54 24.95 -12.72
N ASN A 123 -20.42 24.30 -11.57
CA ASN A 123 -20.02 22.90 -11.52
C ASN A 123 -21.23 22.01 -11.86
N LEU A 124 -21.15 21.28 -12.96
CA LEU A 124 -22.14 20.30 -13.39
C LEU A 124 -21.52 18.91 -13.23
N ASP A 125 -21.45 18.42 -11.99
CA ASP A 125 -21.00 17.06 -11.72
C ASP A 125 -22.23 16.17 -11.47
N GLU A 126 -22.36 15.11 -12.27
CA GLU A 126 -23.43 14.14 -12.13
C GLU A 126 -23.10 13.18 -11.00
N MET A 127 -23.83 13.28 -9.87
CA MET A 127 -23.84 12.19 -8.91
C MET A 127 -24.68 11.05 -9.47
N SER A 128 -24.02 10.01 -9.98
CA SER A 128 -24.70 8.78 -10.36
C SER A 128 -25.48 8.24 -9.17
N PHE A 129 -26.76 7.90 -9.37
CA PHE A 129 -27.52 7.16 -8.38
C PHE A 129 -26.93 5.75 -8.30
N GLN A 130 -26.30 5.42 -7.17
CA GLN A 130 -25.79 4.09 -6.92
C GLN A 130 -26.98 3.12 -6.82
N HIS A 131 -27.32 2.46 -7.93
CA HIS A 131 -28.42 1.50 -8.00
C HIS A 131 -28.12 0.20 -7.22
N ASP A 132 -26.89 0.03 -6.75
CA ASP A 132 -26.54 -1.10 -5.88
C ASP A 132 -26.99 -0.82 -4.44
N PRO A 133 -27.95 -1.60 -3.89
CA PRO A 133 -28.33 -1.53 -2.48
C PRO A 133 -27.26 -2.21 -1.61
N SER A 134 -26.00 -1.76 -1.70
CA SER A 134 -24.86 -2.31 -0.95
C SER A 134 -25.07 -2.19 0.57
N LYS A 135 -25.95 -1.27 1.02
CA LYS A 135 -26.27 -1.02 2.43
C LYS A 135 -27.52 -1.74 2.95
N THR A 136 -28.30 -2.39 2.09
CA THR A 136 -29.55 -3.05 2.50
C THR A 136 -29.23 -4.40 3.11
N ARG A 137 -29.52 -4.54 4.41
CA ARG A 137 -29.44 -5.83 5.11
C ARG A 137 -30.64 -6.68 4.69
N VAL A 138 -30.36 -7.89 4.22
CA VAL A 138 -31.40 -8.88 3.88
C VAL A 138 -31.62 -9.78 5.10
N VAL A 139 -32.88 -10.09 5.41
CA VAL A 139 -33.23 -11.04 6.47
C VAL A 139 -33.20 -12.45 5.88
N GLU A 140 -32.36 -13.32 6.44
CA GLU A 140 -32.24 -14.72 6.01
C GLU A 140 -32.11 -15.69 7.18
N ALA A 141 -32.26 -16.99 6.88
CA ALA A 141 -32.16 -18.06 7.86
C ALA A 141 -30.78 -18.13 8.51
N LYS A 142 -30.75 -18.28 9.84
CA LYS A 142 -29.53 -18.36 10.64
C LYS A 142 -28.64 -19.51 10.16
N GLY A 143 -27.40 -19.21 9.75
CA GLY A 143 -26.40 -20.19 9.32
C GLY A 143 -26.36 -20.47 7.81
N LYS A 144 -27.13 -19.78 6.98
CA LYS A 144 -27.01 -19.84 5.52
C LYS A 144 -26.27 -18.63 4.95
N LEU A 145 -25.50 -18.86 3.89
CA LEU A 145 -24.82 -17.82 3.13
C LEU A 145 -25.84 -17.10 2.25
N SER A 146 -25.99 -15.79 2.45
CA SER A 146 -26.80 -14.94 1.58
C SER A 146 -26.05 -14.69 0.28
N SER A 147 -26.66 -15.08 -0.83
CA SER A 147 -26.14 -14.81 -2.17
C SER A 147 -27.10 -13.87 -2.88
N ARG A 148 -26.62 -12.66 -3.20
CA ARG A 148 -27.34 -11.70 -4.02
C ARG A 148 -26.75 -11.71 -5.42
N THR A 149 -27.57 -12.06 -6.41
CA THR A 149 -27.20 -11.92 -7.82
C THR A 149 -27.58 -10.51 -8.26
N THR A 150 -26.60 -9.65 -8.52
CA THR A 150 -26.83 -8.35 -9.16
C THR A 150 -26.50 -8.46 -10.64
N ALA A 151 -27.43 -8.07 -11.51
CA ALA A 151 -27.12 -7.85 -12.91
C ALA A 151 -26.30 -6.56 -13.00
N GLY A 152 -25.00 -6.68 -13.27
CA GLY A 152 -24.14 -5.52 -13.48
C GLY A 152 -24.73 -4.64 -14.59
N ILE A 153 -24.86 -3.35 -14.31
CA ILE A 153 -25.28 -2.36 -15.32
C ILE A 153 -24.15 -2.30 -16.36
N ARG A 154 -24.48 -2.55 -17.62
CA ARG A 154 -23.60 -2.37 -18.78
C ARG A 154 -23.29 -0.89 -19.00
#